data_AF-A0A8J2M4L0-F1
#
_entry.id   AF-A0A8J2M4L0-F1
#
_cell.length_a   1.000
_cell.length_b   1.000
_cell.length_c   1.000
_cell.angle_alpha   90.00
_cell.angle_beta   90.00
_cell.angle_gamma   90.00
#
_symmetry.space_group_name_H-M   'P 1'
#
loop_
_entity.id
_entity.type
_entity.pdbx_description
1 polymer ?
#
loop_
_entity_poly.entity_id
_entity_poly.type
_entity_poly.pdbx_seq_one_letter_code
_entity_poly.pdbx_strand_id
1 'polypeptide(L)'
;MSKLLIAFGLVILLVITPSYQSKGKMGEERKSRSISRKKSGDCTKGKFIETDGVKKKCENHADCYDHREPIAWCRPTRNQSWIEKGCFCDRKKHLCVIERMNSGTVEYAYCAPSATWNCP
;
A
#
# COMPACT_ATOMS: atom_id res chain seq x y z
N MET A 1 71.81 18.67 23.17
CA MET A 1 71.82 19.79 22.22
C MET A 1 70.55 19.72 21.39
N SER A 2 69.82 20.86 21.28
CA SER A 2 68.70 21.19 20.35
C SER A 2 67.49 20.23 20.27
N LYS A 3 66.31 20.50 20.87
CA LYS A 3 65.25 21.51 20.59
C LYS A 3 64.61 21.40 19.19
N LEU A 4 63.43 20.76 19.11
CA LEU A 4 62.32 20.99 18.17
C LEU A 4 61.05 20.57 18.95
N LEU A 5 60.16 21.40 19.50
CA LEU A 5 59.42 22.60 19.06
C LEU A 5 58.59 22.39 17.79
N ILE A 6 57.31 21.99 17.95
CA ILE A 6 56.18 22.71 17.32
C ILE A 6 55.04 22.77 18.34
N ALA A 7 54.79 24.00 18.82
CA ALA A 7 53.66 24.39 19.63
C ALA A 7 52.45 24.72 18.73
N PHE A 8 51.28 24.58 19.33
CA PHE A 8 49.96 24.89 18.80
C PHE A 8 49.86 26.29 18.21
N GLY A 9 49.29 26.39 17.00
CA GLY A 9 48.94 27.64 16.34
C GLY A 9 47.49 27.61 15.87
N LEU A 10 46.58 27.92 16.79
CA LEU A 10 45.18 28.25 16.55
C LEU A 10 45.07 29.48 15.65
N VAL A 11 44.44 29.35 14.49
CA VAL A 11 43.74 30.48 13.84
C VAL A 11 42.29 30.05 13.65
N ILE A 12 41.55 30.20 14.75
CA ILE A 12 40.09 30.29 14.72
C ILE A 12 39.80 31.71 14.23
N LEU A 13 39.35 31.84 12.99
CA LEU A 13 38.58 33.01 12.58
C LEU A 13 37.10 32.60 12.50
N LEU A 14 36.40 33.08 13.52
CA LEU A 14 34.96 33.08 13.69
C LEU A 14 34.27 33.73 12.48
N VAL A 15 33.30 33.02 11.89
CA VAL A 15 32.11 33.65 11.31
C VAL A 15 30.90 32.81 11.69
N ILE A 16 30.02 33.47 12.44
CA ILE A 16 28.82 32.96 13.07
C ILE A 16 27.66 33.09 12.06
N THR A 17 27.09 31.94 11.66
CA THR A 17 25.70 31.59 11.21
C THR A 17 25.01 32.39 10.06
N PRO A 18 23.83 31.95 9.53
CA PRO A 18 23.38 30.60 9.09
C PRO A 18 22.67 30.61 7.70
N SER A 19 22.74 29.51 6.93
CA SER A 19 21.64 29.14 6.00
C SER A 19 21.77 27.73 5.42
N TYR A 20 20.91 26.85 5.95
CA TYR A 20 20.02 25.87 5.31
C TYR A 20 20.51 24.91 4.18
N GLN A 21 20.28 23.61 4.46
CA GLN A 21 20.04 22.43 3.59
C GLN A 21 21.06 22.06 2.48
N SER A 22 21.28 20.80 2.12
CA SER A 22 20.86 19.48 2.61
C SER A 22 21.95 18.50 2.16
N LYS A 23 22.46 17.67 3.07
CA LYS A 23 23.50 16.66 2.79
C LYS A 23 22.86 15.36 2.32
N GLY A 24 23.41 14.77 1.27
CA GLY A 24 23.27 13.34 0.96
C GLY A 24 24.51 12.83 0.24
N LYS A 25 25.56 12.45 0.98
CA LYS A 25 26.75 11.77 0.44
C LYS A 25 26.57 10.25 0.48
N MET A 26 27.02 9.66 -0.62
CA MET A 26 27.04 8.27 -1.01
C MET A 26 27.98 7.40 -0.15
N GLY A 27 27.60 6.13 0.02
CA GLY A 27 28.55 5.03 0.27
C GLY A 27 28.44 4.33 1.64
N GLU A 28 27.37 3.58 1.87
CA GLU A 28 27.39 2.46 2.82
C GLU A 28 26.77 1.25 2.12
N GLU A 29 27.52 0.15 2.13
CA GLU A 29 27.18 -1.15 1.55
C GLU A 29 25.93 -1.71 2.25
N ARG A 30 24.74 -1.25 1.84
CA ARG A 30 23.50 -1.88 2.22
C ARG A 30 23.46 -3.23 1.54
N LYS A 31 23.84 -4.26 2.28
CA LYS A 31 23.46 -5.66 2.07
C LYS A 31 22.06 -5.65 1.48
N SER A 32 21.98 -5.85 0.17
CA SER A 32 20.73 -6.08 -0.54
C SER A 32 20.23 -7.41 -0.02
N ARG A 33 19.61 -7.36 1.15
CA ARG A 33 18.53 -8.27 1.47
C ARG A 33 17.56 -7.97 0.35
N SER A 34 17.60 -8.81 -0.67
CA SER A 34 16.42 -9.07 -1.47
C SER A 34 15.33 -9.38 -0.45
N ILE A 35 14.62 -8.32 -0.06
CA ILE A 35 13.23 -8.44 0.31
C ILE A 35 12.69 -9.05 -0.96
N SER A 36 12.65 -10.38 -0.99
CA SER A 36 11.72 -11.10 -1.81
C SER A 36 10.42 -10.44 -1.43
N ARG A 37 10.00 -9.46 -2.23
CA ARG A 37 8.63 -9.00 -2.25
C ARG A 37 7.93 -10.29 -2.55
N LYS A 38 7.46 -10.98 -1.51
CA LYS A 38 6.42 -11.96 -1.68
C LYS A 38 5.39 -11.13 -2.42
N LYS A 39 5.25 -11.38 -3.72
CA LYS A 39 4.12 -10.97 -4.52
C LYS A 39 2.95 -11.70 -3.86
N SER A 40 2.52 -11.24 -2.68
CA SER A 40 1.15 -11.42 -2.25
C SER A 40 0.38 -10.50 -3.18
N GLY A 41 0.29 -10.91 -4.45
CA GLY A 41 -0.55 -10.26 -5.44
C GLY A 41 -1.93 -10.13 -4.84
N ASP A 42 -2.67 -9.12 -5.29
CA ASP A 42 -4.01 -8.81 -4.79
C ASP A 42 -4.85 -10.09 -4.77
N CYS A 43 -4.93 -10.72 -3.60
CA CYS A 43 -5.59 -11.98 -3.36
C CYS A 43 -6.40 -11.74 -2.12
N THR A 44 -7.66 -12.16 -2.16
CA THR A 44 -8.50 -12.03 -0.99
C THR A 44 -8.00 -12.90 0.16
N LYS A 45 -8.17 -12.40 1.38
CA LYS A 45 -7.82 -13.05 2.64
C LYS A 45 -9.05 -13.39 3.50
N GLY A 46 -10.24 -13.02 3.04
CA GLY A 46 -11.46 -13.11 3.82
C GLY A 46 -12.27 -14.39 3.64
N LYS A 47 -13.37 -14.47 4.39
CA LYS A 47 -14.43 -15.44 4.15
C LYS A 47 -15.29 -14.98 2.96
N PHE A 48 -15.63 -15.90 2.05
CA PHE A 48 -16.56 -15.58 0.97
C PHE A 48 -17.97 -15.40 1.51
N ILE A 49 -18.65 -14.34 1.06
CA ILE A 49 -20.04 -14.04 1.37
C ILE A 49 -20.80 -13.94 0.05
N GLU A 50 -21.89 -14.69 -0.05
CA GLU A 50 -22.79 -14.63 -1.19
C GLU A 50 -23.61 -13.33 -1.16
N THR A 51 -23.73 -12.69 -2.32
CA THR A 51 -24.34 -11.37 -2.52
C THR A 51 -24.93 -11.29 -3.93
N ASP A 52 -25.37 -10.10 -4.36
CA ASP A 52 -25.77 -9.81 -5.74
C ASP A 52 -24.59 -9.63 -6.73
N GLY A 53 -23.34 -9.77 -6.27
CA GLY A 53 -22.17 -9.74 -7.12
C GLY A 53 -22.09 -10.93 -8.09
N VAL A 54 -21.48 -10.72 -9.26
CA VAL A 54 -21.38 -11.75 -10.32
C VAL A 54 -19.93 -12.16 -10.56
N LYS A 55 -19.72 -13.44 -10.89
CA LYS A 55 -18.39 -13.93 -11.30
C LYS A 55 -17.95 -13.24 -12.57
N LYS A 56 -16.93 -12.38 -12.47
CA LYS A 56 -16.24 -11.78 -13.61
C LYS A 56 -14.79 -12.22 -13.63
N LYS A 57 -14.36 -12.82 -14.74
CA LYS A 57 -12.97 -13.19 -14.96
C LYS A 57 -12.09 -11.95 -15.11
N CYS A 58 -10.85 -12.05 -14.65
CA CYS A 58 -9.85 -11.00 -14.79
C CYS A 58 -8.43 -11.60 -14.86
N GLU A 59 -7.55 -10.88 -15.54
CA GLU A 59 -6.10 -11.12 -15.58
C GLU A 59 -5.35 -10.05 -14.78
N ASN A 60 -5.87 -8.82 -14.78
CA ASN A 60 -5.28 -7.67 -14.12
C ASN A 60 -6.35 -6.80 -13.44
N HIS A 61 -5.92 -5.82 -12.65
CA HIS A 61 -6.83 -4.96 -11.89
C HIS A 61 -7.75 -4.09 -12.77
N ALA A 62 -7.28 -3.68 -13.96
CA ALA A 62 -8.05 -2.82 -14.85
C ALA A 62 -9.28 -3.53 -15.42
N ASP A 63 -9.25 -4.87 -15.52
CA ASP A 63 -10.40 -5.67 -15.95
C ASP A 63 -11.59 -5.56 -14.98
N CYS A 64 -11.39 -5.04 -13.77
CA CYS A 64 -12.43 -4.88 -12.75
C CYS A 64 -12.95 -3.43 -12.62
N TYR A 65 -12.45 -2.48 -13.43
CA TYR A 65 -12.83 -1.06 -13.32
C TYR A 65 -14.29 -0.76 -13.69
N ASP A 66 -14.91 -1.61 -14.49
CA ASP A 66 -16.33 -1.51 -14.84
C ASP A 66 -17.24 -2.21 -13.82
N HIS A 67 -16.70 -2.65 -12.68
CA HIS A 67 -17.46 -3.27 -11.60
C HIS A 67 -17.34 -2.46 -10.29
N ARG A 68 -18.40 -2.54 -9.47
CA ARG A 68 -18.53 -1.92 -8.16
C ARG A 68 -18.75 -2.98 -7.08
N GLU A 69 -18.77 -2.55 -5.83
CA GLU A 69 -19.24 -3.38 -4.73
C GLU A 69 -20.62 -4.01 -5.03
N PRO A 70 -20.94 -5.18 -4.47
CA PRO A 70 -22.31 -5.66 -4.52
C PRO A 70 -23.25 -4.66 -3.83
N ILE A 71 -24.47 -4.51 -4.33
CA ILE A 71 -25.51 -3.62 -3.79
C ILE A 71 -25.76 -3.90 -2.31
N ALA A 72 -25.74 -5.16 -1.91
CA ALA A 72 -25.86 -5.58 -0.51
C ALA A 72 -24.81 -4.95 0.41
N TRP A 73 -23.70 -4.44 -0.14
CA TRP A 73 -22.59 -3.84 0.60
C TRP A 73 -22.50 -2.32 0.42
N CYS A 74 -23.32 -1.70 -0.44
CA CYS A 74 -23.18 -0.28 -0.76
C CYS A 74 -23.15 0.64 0.47
N ARG A 75 -23.97 0.35 1.49
CA ARG A 75 -24.01 1.11 2.75
C ARG A 75 -23.50 0.23 3.91
N PRO A 76 -22.24 0.39 4.35
CA PRO A 76 -21.74 -0.31 5.52
C PRO A 76 -22.61 -0.04 6.76
N THR A 77 -22.91 -1.08 7.53
CA THR A 77 -23.54 -0.94 8.85
C THR A 77 -22.52 -0.48 9.91
N ARG A 78 -22.97 -0.21 11.14
CA ARG A 78 -22.10 0.30 12.23
C ARG A 78 -20.85 -0.55 12.52
N ASN A 79 -20.90 -1.85 12.25
CA ASN A 79 -19.81 -2.79 12.50
C ASN A 79 -19.03 -3.16 11.23
N GLN A 80 -19.28 -2.45 10.13
CA GLN A 80 -18.67 -2.72 8.84
C GLN A 80 -17.89 -1.50 8.36
N SER A 81 -16.79 -1.76 7.66
CA SER A 81 -16.02 -0.72 7.00
C SER A 81 -15.42 -1.24 5.70
N TRP A 82 -15.25 -0.37 4.73
CA TRP A 82 -14.49 -0.68 3.54
C TRP A 82 -13.02 -0.90 3.88
N ILE A 83 -12.38 -1.80 3.14
CA ILE A 83 -10.91 -1.87 3.10
C ILE A 83 -10.42 -0.83 2.09
N GLU A 84 -9.12 -0.54 2.10
CA GLU A 84 -8.47 0.45 1.21
C GLU A 84 -8.68 0.20 -0.30
N LYS A 85 -9.12 -1.01 -0.69
CA LYS A 85 -9.30 -1.41 -2.09
C LYS A 85 -10.78 -1.53 -2.42
N GLY A 86 -11.20 -0.88 -3.50
CA GLY A 86 -12.44 -1.24 -4.21
C GLY A 86 -12.29 -2.60 -4.91
N CYS A 87 -13.15 -2.86 -5.90
CA CYS A 87 -13.06 -4.07 -6.70
C CYS A 87 -11.66 -4.28 -7.30
N PHE A 88 -11.10 -5.46 -7.10
CA PHE A 88 -9.79 -5.84 -7.60
C PHE A 88 -9.78 -7.26 -8.17
N CYS A 89 -8.79 -7.53 -9.02
CA CYS A 89 -8.60 -8.86 -9.56
C CYS A 89 -7.89 -9.75 -8.56
N ASP A 90 -8.58 -10.77 -8.03
CA ASP A 90 -7.94 -11.81 -7.24
C ASP A 90 -7.03 -12.66 -8.15
N ARG A 91 -5.72 -12.56 -7.97
CA ARG A 91 -4.75 -13.22 -8.85
C ARG A 91 -4.71 -14.74 -8.73
N LYS A 92 -5.26 -15.33 -7.67
CA LYS A 92 -5.35 -16.79 -7.52
C LYS A 92 -6.62 -17.33 -8.14
N LYS A 93 -7.71 -16.58 -8.03
CA LYS A 93 -9.03 -16.97 -8.53
C LYS A 93 -9.29 -16.51 -9.96
N HIS A 94 -8.52 -15.52 -10.44
CA HIS A 94 -8.78 -14.82 -11.69
C HIS A 94 -10.20 -14.26 -11.74
N LEU A 95 -10.67 -13.68 -10.62
CA LEU A 95 -12.01 -13.12 -10.47
C LEU A 95 -11.99 -11.72 -9.84
N CYS A 96 -12.85 -10.84 -10.30
CA CYS A 96 -13.08 -9.54 -9.67
C CYS A 96 -13.82 -9.73 -8.34
N VAL A 97 -13.18 -9.29 -7.26
CA VAL A 97 -13.71 -9.38 -5.89
C VAL A 97 -13.50 -8.06 -5.17
N ILE A 98 -14.26 -7.86 -4.11
CA ILE A 98 -14.08 -6.75 -3.17
C ILE A 98 -14.04 -7.30 -1.76
N GLU A 99 -13.31 -6.62 -0.88
CA GLU A 99 -13.23 -6.95 0.55
C GLU A 99 -13.83 -5.86 1.42
N ARG A 100 -14.38 -6.30 2.56
CA ARG A 100 -14.80 -5.41 3.65
C ARG A 100 -14.38 -5.98 5.00
N MET A 101 -14.29 -5.12 6.00
CA MET A 101 -14.26 -5.54 7.39
C MET A 101 -15.70 -5.69 7.89
N ASN A 102 -16.00 -6.78 8.58
CA ASN A 102 -17.26 -7.01 9.28
C ASN A 102 -16.97 -7.54 10.68
N SER A 103 -17.23 -6.73 11.71
CA SER A 103 -17.04 -7.11 13.12
C SER A 103 -15.65 -7.72 13.41
N GLY A 104 -14.60 -7.11 12.84
CA GLY A 104 -13.21 -7.55 13.00
C GLY A 104 -12.76 -8.70 12.10
N THR A 105 -13.64 -9.22 11.23
CA THR A 105 -13.31 -10.27 10.26
C THR A 105 -13.33 -9.72 8.83
N VAL A 106 -12.35 -10.13 8.01
CA VAL A 106 -12.36 -9.80 6.58
C VAL A 106 -13.33 -10.72 5.85
N GLU A 107 -14.24 -10.12 5.10
CA GLU A 107 -15.16 -10.79 4.19
C GLU A 107 -14.85 -10.35 2.76
N TYR A 108 -15.10 -11.24 1.79
CA TYR A 108 -15.04 -10.89 0.37
C TYR A 108 -16.26 -11.39 -0.39
N ALA A 109 -16.61 -10.68 -1.45
CA ALA A 109 -17.69 -11.02 -2.35
C ALA A 109 -17.29 -10.74 -3.79
N TYR A 110 -18.08 -11.24 -4.73
CA TYR A 110 -17.97 -10.83 -6.12
C TYR A 110 -18.43 -9.39 -6.31
N CYS A 111 -17.90 -8.74 -7.32
CA CYS A 111 -18.31 -7.39 -7.68
C CYS A 111 -19.55 -7.38 -8.59
N ALA A 112 -20.33 -6.30 -8.55
CA ALA A 112 -21.50 -6.09 -9.40
C ALA A 112 -21.17 -5.19 -10.62
N PRO A 113 -21.80 -5.39 -11.79
CA PRO A 113 -21.55 -4.55 -12.97
C PRO A 113 -21.98 -3.10 -12.76
N SER A 114 -21.11 -2.14 -13.09
CA SER A 114 -21.42 -0.71 -12.92
C SER A 114 -22.61 -0.24 -13.74
N ALA A 115 -22.88 -0.88 -14.89
CA ALA A 115 -23.97 -0.51 -15.80
C ALA A 115 -25.36 -0.63 -15.16
N THR A 116 -25.51 -1.52 -14.18
CA THR A 116 -26.77 -1.75 -13.44
C THR A 116 -26.63 -1.40 -11.97
N TRP A 117 -25.54 -0.71 -11.59
CA TRP A 117 -25.25 -0.42 -10.20
C TRP A 117 -25.95 0.86 -9.77
N ASN A 118 -26.84 0.74 -8.79
CA ASN A 118 -27.43 1.88 -8.11
C ASN A 118 -27.62 1.56 -6.64
N CYS A 119 -27.04 2.37 -5.78
CA CYS A 119 -27.20 2.23 -4.34
C CYS A 119 -28.60 2.68 -3.89
N PRO A 120 -29.48 1.76 -3.43
CA PRO A 120 -30.77 2.12 -2.85
C PRO A 120 -30.56 2.86 -1.52
#